data_AF-A0AA43W2U8-F1
#
_entry.id   AF-A0AA43W2U8-F1
#
_cell.length_a   1.000
_cell.length_b   1.000
_cell.length_c   1.000
_cell.angle_alpha   90.00
_cell.angle_beta   90.00
_cell.angle_gamma   90.00
#
_symmetry.space_group_name_H-M   'P 1'
#
loop_
_entity.id
_entity.type
_entity.pdbx_description
1 polymer ?
#
loop_
_entity_poly.entity_id
_entity_poly.type
_entity_poly.pdbx_seq_one_letter_code
_entity_poly.pdbx_strand_id
1 'polypeptide(L)'
;MENKEVTMELILSVFKNYSDKKRIKEIKEAIISMLYPDNLLIDVKERDSVEKQVVELISKDKKLESESELIYSSGKYGKRKKKTVLLDPVNSEYIGTAGECAVISELLFSGYNANRMMIDDGVDIIAFKDNVYYYVQVKTTSIKDGRIYAQINLDRFNQYMPVQMRYVIVARYNDKGIDRNMFFSFTPQQIDEAIYNRCIKKGENSVSIKIRFNDKSGDPYLYDEKEKNCSWNWNRKDMLK
;
A
#
# COMPACT_ATOMS: atom_id res chain seq x y z
N MET A 1 37.14 -0.20 -29.56
CA MET A 1 36.01 0.68 -29.25
C MET A 1 34.87 -0.21 -28.79
N GLU A 2 34.40 -0.03 -27.56
CA GLU A 2 33.23 -0.77 -27.06
C GLU A 2 32.01 -0.37 -27.88
N ASN A 3 31.35 -1.36 -28.48
CA ASN A 3 30.12 -1.17 -29.21
C ASN A 3 29.03 -0.86 -28.18
N LYS A 4 28.68 0.42 -27.99
CA LYS A 4 27.64 0.82 -27.03
C LYS A 4 26.28 0.34 -27.54
N GLU A 5 25.75 -0.71 -26.90
CA GLU A 5 24.49 -1.35 -27.28
C GLU A 5 23.29 -0.51 -26.80
N VAL A 6 22.35 -0.26 -27.70
CA VAL A 6 21.08 0.38 -27.34
C VAL A 6 20.15 -0.69 -26.77
N THR A 7 19.58 -0.45 -25.59
CA THR A 7 18.58 -1.33 -24.98
C THR A 7 17.21 -0.67 -24.95
N MET A 8 16.16 -1.48 -24.77
CA MET A 8 14.79 -0.95 -24.66
C MET A 8 14.61 -0.10 -23.39
N GLU A 9 15.30 -0.44 -22.30
CA GLU A 9 15.34 0.35 -21.07
C GLU A 9 15.91 1.75 -21.29
N LEU A 10 16.97 1.87 -22.08
CA LEU A 10 17.56 3.15 -22.45
C LEU A 10 16.60 3.99 -23.31
N ILE A 11 15.84 3.36 -24.22
CA ILE A 11 14.79 4.05 -24.96
C ILE A 11 13.68 4.55 -24.02
N LEU A 12 13.31 3.76 -23.01
CA LEU A 12 12.31 4.16 -22.02
C LEU A 12 12.80 5.31 -21.13
N SER A 13 14.10 5.40 -20.81
CA SER A 13 14.64 6.49 -19.97
C SER A 13 14.55 7.87 -20.63
N VAL A 14 14.39 7.93 -21.96
CA VAL A 14 14.19 9.20 -22.71
C VAL A 14 12.88 9.90 -22.34
N PHE A 15 11.86 9.17 -21.88
CA PHE A 15 10.55 9.74 -21.52
C PHE A 15 10.50 10.11 -20.04
N LYS A 16 10.22 11.38 -19.74
CA LYS A 16 10.18 11.88 -18.35
C LYS A 16 9.07 11.23 -17.51
N ASN A 17 7.92 10.98 -18.11
CA ASN A 17 6.74 10.40 -17.47
C ASN A 17 5.82 9.75 -18.52
N TYR A 18 4.71 9.15 -18.09
CA TYR A 18 3.75 8.46 -18.99
C TYR A 18 2.96 9.39 -19.91
N SER A 19 2.96 10.70 -19.66
CA SER A 19 2.33 11.70 -20.54
C SER A 19 3.28 12.26 -21.60
N ASP A 20 4.59 12.08 -21.42
CA ASP A 20 5.61 12.54 -22.37
C ASP A 20 5.52 11.74 -23.68
N LYS A 21 5.50 12.46 -24.80
CA LYS A 21 5.36 11.88 -26.14
C LYS A 21 6.41 12.47 -27.07
N LYS A 22 7.16 11.61 -27.76
CA LYS A 22 8.27 11.98 -28.64
C LYS A 22 8.18 11.35 -30.01
N ARG A 23 8.60 12.09 -31.04
CA ARG A 23 8.83 11.57 -32.39
C ARG A 23 10.08 10.70 -32.38
N ILE A 24 10.16 9.77 -33.33
CA ILE A 24 11.32 8.87 -33.44
C ILE A 24 12.66 9.62 -33.59
N LYS A 25 12.65 10.77 -34.28
CA LYS A 25 13.82 11.64 -34.43
C LYS A 25 14.32 12.17 -33.07
N GLU A 26 13.40 12.63 -32.23
CA GLU A 26 13.72 13.16 -30.88
C GLU A 26 14.24 12.04 -29.97
N ILE A 27 13.73 10.81 -30.11
CA ILE A 27 14.23 9.64 -29.37
C ILE A 27 15.67 9.33 -29.78
N LYS A 28 15.93 9.23 -31.09
CA LYS A 28 17.28 8.99 -31.62
C LYS A 28 18.29 10.04 -31.13
N GLU A 29 17.95 11.32 -31.24
CA GLU A 29 18.81 12.42 -30.80
C GLU A 29 19.10 12.36 -29.29
N ALA A 30 18.09 12.05 -28.48
CA ALA A 30 18.25 11.89 -27.03
C ALA A 30 19.17 10.71 -26.69
N ILE A 31 18.99 9.55 -27.34
CA ILE A 31 19.83 8.36 -27.13
C ILE A 31 21.28 8.63 -27.51
N ILE A 32 21.51 9.27 -28.67
CA ILE A 32 22.86 9.67 -29.10
C ILE A 32 23.49 10.60 -28.06
N SER A 33 22.76 11.59 -27.57
CA SER A 33 23.25 12.54 -26.55
C SER A 33 23.57 11.86 -25.21
N MET A 34 22.80 10.83 -24.83
CA MET A 34 23.06 10.05 -23.61
C MET A 34 24.27 9.14 -23.74
N LEU A 35 24.48 8.52 -24.90
CA LEU A 35 25.60 7.60 -25.15
C LEU A 35 26.92 8.34 -25.42
N TYR A 36 26.85 9.56 -25.96
CA TYR A 36 28.00 10.35 -26.37
C TYR A 36 27.89 11.80 -25.88
N PRO A 37 27.92 12.05 -24.56
CA PRO A 37 27.73 13.40 -24.00
C PRO A 37 28.89 14.35 -24.34
N ASP A 38 30.11 13.83 -24.49
CA ASP A 38 31.33 14.63 -24.63
C ASP A 38 31.88 14.72 -26.07
N ASN A 39 31.27 14.00 -27.03
CA ASN A 39 31.76 13.95 -28.41
C ASN A 39 31.02 14.95 -29.31
N LEU A 40 31.71 16.02 -29.69
CA LEU A 40 31.27 16.98 -30.71
C LEU A 40 31.13 16.37 -32.12
N LEU A 41 31.76 15.21 -32.38
CA LEU A 41 31.78 14.53 -33.66
C LEU A 41 31.71 13.01 -33.45
N ILE A 42 30.50 12.46 -33.36
CA ILE A 42 30.28 11.02 -33.49
C ILE A 42 30.58 10.60 -34.94
N ASP A 43 31.25 9.45 -35.13
CA ASP A 43 31.46 8.91 -36.47
C ASP A 43 30.10 8.62 -37.16
N VAL A 44 30.01 8.91 -38.45
CA VAL A 44 28.75 8.76 -39.20
C VAL A 44 28.25 7.31 -39.16
N LYS A 45 29.15 6.32 -39.22
CA LYS A 45 28.77 4.91 -39.18
C LYS A 45 28.29 4.50 -37.79
N GLU A 46 28.90 5.02 -36.73
CA GLU A 46 28.45 4.77 -35.36
C GLU A 46 27.08 5.39 -35.10
N ARG A 47 26.85 6.61 -35.58
CA ARG A 47 25.54 7.26 -35.50
C ARG A 47 24.48 6.46 -36.23
N ASP A 48 24.76 6.05 -37.47
CA ASP A 48 23.86 5.23 -38.27
C ASP A 48 23.56 3.88 -37.60
N SER A 49 24.56 3.28 -36.95
CA SER A 49 24.41 2.03 -36.19
C SER A 49 23.43 2.21 -35.01
N VAL A 50 23.63 3.24 -34.17
CA VAL A 50 22.75 3.54 -33.02
C VAL A 50 21.33 3.84 -33.50
N GLU A 51 21.19 4.65 -34.55
CA GLU A 51 19.88 4.99 -35.10
C GLU A 51 19.14 3.77 -35.65
N LYS A 52 19.84 2.82 -36.27
CA LYS A 52 19.26 1.55 -36.73
C LYS A 52 18.80 0.69 -35.55
N GLN A 53 19.63 0.54 -34.51
CA GLN A 53 19.26 -0.22 -33.32
C GLN A 53 17.99 0.33 -32.65
N VAL A 54 17.87 1.67 -32.52
CA VAL A 54 16.66 2.31 -31.98
C VAL A 54 15.43 1.97 -32.82
N VAL A 55 15.53 2.07 -34.16
CA VAL A 55 14.42 1.76 -35.06
C VAL A 55 14.03 0.29 -34.98
N GLU A 56 15.00 -0.62 -34.95
CA GLU A 56 14.76 -2.06 -34.86
C GLU A 56 14.08 -2.44 -33.54
N LEU A 57 14.54 -1.90 -32.40
CA LEU A 57 13.94 -2.17 -31.09
C LEU A 57 12.51 -1.64 -31.01
N ILE A 58 12.27 -0.42 -31.46
CA ILE A 58 10.91 0.15 -31.50
C ILE A 58 10.01 -0.64 -32.45
N SER A 59 10.55 -1.13 -33.57
CA SER A 59 9.80 -1.98 -34.51
C SER A 59 9.44 -3.33 -33.89
N LYS A 60 10.39 -3.97 -33.19
CA LYS A 60 10.17 -5.22 -32.45
C LYS A 60 9.13 -5.01 -31.34
N ASP A 61 9.26 -3.95 -30.55
CA ASP A 61 8.32 -3.59 -29.49
C ASP A 61 6.90 -3.37 -30.04
N LYS A 62 6.77 -2.66 -31.16
CA LYS A 62 5.47 -2.41 -31.80
C LYS A 62 4.75 -3.72 -32.21
N LYS A 63 5.49 -4.77 -32.57
CA LYS A 63 4.93 -6.08 -32.93
C LYS A 63 4.37 -6.85 -31.73
N LEU A 64 4.68 -6.43 -30.50
CA LEU A 64 4.16 -7.02 -29.26
C LEU A 64 2.74 -6.54 -28.91
N GLU A 65 2.18 -5.60 -29.67
CA GLU A 65 0.81 -5.08 -29.53
C GLU A 65 0.44 -4.65 -28.11
N SER A 66 -0.30 -5.48 -27.36
CA SER A 66 -0.70 -5.21 -25.98
C SER A 66 0.45 -5.29 -24.98
N GLU A 67 1.45 -6.11 -25.28
CA GLU A 67 2.64 -6.33 -24.44
C GLU A 67 3.76 -5.32 -24.69
N SER A 68 3.58 -4.42 -25.66
CA SER A 68 4.58 -3.41 -26.02
C SER A 68 4.84 -2.43 -24.88
N GLU A 69 6.10 -2.04 -24.68
CA GLU A 69 6.51 -1.03 -23.68
C GLU A 69 6.14 0.39 -24.12
N LEU A 70 6.03 0.64 -25.43
CA LEU A 70 5.65 1.92 -26.01
C LEU A 70 4.26 1.88 -26.64
N ILE A 71 3.56 3.01 -26.60
CA ILE A 71 2.34 3.27 -27.38
C ILE A 71 2.66 4.26 -28.50
N TYR A 72 2.23 3.95 -29.72
CA TYR A 72 2.35 4.85 -30.87
C TYR A 72 1.00 5.49 -31.20
N SER A 73 0.94 6.81 -31.18
CA SER A 73 -0.27 7.58 -31.51
C SER A 73 0.12 8.88 -32.22
N SER A 74 -0.54 9.19 -33.34
CA SER A 74 -0.40 10.48 -34.03
C SER A 74 1.06 10.88 -34.33
N GLY A 75 1.88 9.93 -34.82
CA GLY A 75 3.27 10.19 -35.18
C GLY A 75 4.25 10.25 -34.01
N LYS A 76 3.81 9.96 -32.78
CA LYS A 76 4.62 10.01 -31.57
C LYS A 76 4.54 8.71 -30.77
N TYR A 77 5.61 8.40 -30.06
CA TYR A 77 5.71 7.33 -29.08
C TYR A 77 5.58 7.90 -27.67
N GLY A 78 5.03 7.12 -26.74
CA GLY A 78 5.05 7.39 -25.30
C GLY A 78 5.11 6.08 -24.52
N LYS A 79 5.38 6.15 -23.22
CA LYS A 79 5.38 4.94 -22.36
C LYS A 79 3.98 4.34 -22.27
N ARG A 80 3.85 3.04 -22.50
CA ARG A 80 2.61 2.32 -22.21
C ARG A 80 2.50 2.16 -20.69
N LYS A 81 1.34 2.53 -20.14
CA LYS A 81 0.99 2.08 -18.78
C LYS A 81 0.65 0.60 -18.88
N LYS A 82 1.58 -0.28 -18.48
CA LYS A 82 1.24 -1.69 -18.27
C LYS A 82 0.17 -1.73 -17.20
N LYS A 83 -1.00 -2.27 -17.55
CA LYS A 83 -1.99 -2.64 -16.56
C LYS A 83 -1.29 -3.74 -15.76
N THR A 84 -0.93 -3.47 -14.51
CA THR A 84 -0.43 -4.51 -13.62
C THR A 84 -1.38 -5.68 -13.78
N VAL A 85 -0.87 -6.84 -14.21
CA VAL A 85 -1.66 -8.07 -14.15
C VAL A 85 -1.92 -8.27 -12.67
N LEU A 86 -3.07 -7.78 -12.23
CA LEU A 86 -3.59 -8.05 -10.91
C LEU A 86 -3.87 -9.55 -10.95
N LEU A 87 -2.98 -10.34 -10.34
CA LEU A 87 -3.41 -11.59 -9.71
C LEU A 87 -4.74 -11.28 -9.04
N ASP A 88 -5.76 -12.11 -9.29
CA ASP A 88 -7.11 -11.87 -8.76
C ASP A 88 -6.99 -11.41 -7.32
N PRO A 89 -7.53 -10.22 -6.97
CA PRO A 89 -7.34 -9.66 -5.65
C PRO A 89 -7.81 -10.70 -4.64
N VAL A 90 -6.89 -11.13 -3.77
CA VAL A 90 -7.16 -12.10 -2.70
C VAL A 90 -8.48 -11.71 -2.06
N ASN A 91 -9.46 -12.63 -2.06
CA ASN A 91 -10.78 -12.35 -1.54
C ASN A 91 -10.67 -11.75 -0.12
N SER A 92 -11.42 -10.67 0.12
CA SER A 92 -11.41 -9.91 1.37
C SER A 92 -11.59 -10.77 2.62
N GLU A 93 -12.29 -11.90 2.52
CA GLU A 93 -12.49 -12.85 3.61
C GLU A 93 -11.18 -13.52 4.06
N TYR A 94 -10.30 -13.86 3.12
CA TYR A 94 -8.96 -14.38 3.46
C TYR A 94 -8.11 -13.31 4.15
N ILE A 95 -8.25 -12.05 3.74
CA ILE A 95 -7.53 -10.93 4.37
C ILE A 95 -8.04 -10.70 5.80
N GLY A 96 -9.36 -10.74 6.00
CA GLY A 96 -9.98 -10.68 7.33
C GLY A 96 -9.49 -11.80 8.23
N THR A 97 -9.66 -13.05 7.78
CA THR A 97 -9.25 -14.26 8.50
C THR A 97 -7.75 -14.26 8.81
N ALA A 98 -6.90 -13.84 7.87
CA ALA A 98 -5.45 -13.74 8.11
C ALA A 98 -5.10 -12.72 9.20
N GLY A 99 -5.83 -11.60 9.28
CA GLY A 99 -5.66 -10.64 10.36
C GLY A 99 -6.12 -11.17 11.71
N GLU A 100 -7.24 -11.90 11.77
CA GLU A 100 -7.69 -12.62 12.97
C GLU A 100 -6.61 -13.61 13.45
N CYS A 101 -6.07 -14.42 12.53
CA CYS A 101 -4.97 -15.34 12.83
C CYS A 101 -3.73 -14.61 13.34
N ALA A 102 -3.39 -13.45 12.77
CA ALA A 102 -2.27 -12.64 13.25
C ALA A 102 -2.49 -12.14 14.68
N VAL A 103 -3.71 -11.69 15.01
CA VAL A 103 -4.06 -11.27 16.37
C VAL A 103 -4.00 -12.45 17.33
N ILE A 104 -4.57 -13.61 16.99
CA ILE A 104 -4.50 -14.83 17.81
C ILE A 104 -3.04 -15.20 18.08
N SER A 105 -2.17 -15.16 17.07
CA SER A 105 -0.75 -15.43 17.23
C SER A 105 -0.11 -14.52 18.29
N GLU A 106 -0.32 -13.20 18.19
CA GLU A 106 0.22 -12.24 19.18
C GLU A 106 -0.34 -12.47 20.59
N LEU A 107 -1.62 -12.81 20.70
CA LEU A 107 -2.26 -13.13 21.98
C LEU A 107 -1.68 -14.41 22.60
N LEU A 108 -1.45 -15.46 21.81
CA LEU A 108 -0.81 -16.70 22.26
C LEU A 108 0.62 -16.45 22.73
N PHE A 109 1.43 -15.70 21.97
CA PHE A 109 2.78 -15.29 22.41
C PHE A 109 2.76 -14.44 23.69
N SER A 110 1.65 -13.74 23.94
CA SER A 110 1.42 -12.94 25.15
C SER A 110 0.80 -13.75 26.29
N GLY A 111 0.59 -15.06 26.13
CA GLY A 111 0.10 -15.96 27.17
C GLY A 111 -1.42 -15.95 27.37
N TYR A 112 -2.20 -15.50 26.40
CA TYR A 112 -3.66 -15.62 26.40
C TYR A 112 -4.08 -16.98 25.85
N ASN A 113 -5.14 -17.57 26.39
CA ASN A 113 -5.89 -18.61 25.69
C ASN A 113 -6.88 -17.91 24.74
N ALA A 114 -6.57 -17.90 23.44
CA ALA A 114 -7.33 -17.17 22.43
C ALA A 114 -7.93 -18.12 21.39
N ASN A 115 -9.21 -17.93 21.06
CA ASN A 115 -9.94 -18.72 20.09
C ASN A 115 -10.79 -17.83 19.18
N ARG A 116 -10.86 -18.20 17.91
CA ARG A 116 -11.73 -17.56 16.91
C ARG A 116 -13.16 -18.04 17.09
N MET A 117 -14.13 -17.16 16.90
CA MET A 117 -15.54 -17.53 16.88
C MET A 117 -15.89 -18.17 15.53
N MET A 118 -16.70 -19.24 15.57
CA MET A 118 -17.16 -19.91 14.35
C MET A 118 -18.25 -19.14 13.59
N ILE A 119 -18.98 -18.27 14.30
CA ILE A 119 -20.05 -17.44 13.77
C ILE A 119 -19.71 -15.98 14.14
N ASP A 120 -19.64 -15.11 13.13
CA ASP A 120 -19.44 -13.67 13.34
C ASP A 120 -20.77 -13.00 13.72
N ASP A 121 -20.89 -12.63 14.99
CA ASP A 121 -21.96 -11.75 15.50
C ASP A 121 -21.38 -10.48 16.14
N GLY A 122 -20.27 -9.99 15.58
CA GLY A 122 -19.55 -8.80 16.04
C GLY A 122 -18.44 -9.07 17.06
N VAL A 123 -18.18 -10.35 17.39
CA VAL A 123 -17.00 -10.79 18.15
C VAL A 123 -16.23 -11.79 17.31
N ASP A 124 -14.99 -11.46 16.96
CA ASP A 124 -14.17 -12.32 16.10
C ASP A 124 -13.34 -13.31 16.92
N ILE A 125 -12.81 -12.85 18.07
CA ILE A 125 -11.95 -13.64 18.94
C ILE A 125 -12.39 -13.49 20.40
N ILE A 126 -12.39 -14.60 21.14
CA ILE A 126 -12.45 -14.61 22.60
C ILE A 126 -11.08 -14.96 23.13
N ALA A 127 -10.57 -14.16 24.07
CA ALA A 127 -9.30 -14.40 24.74
C ALA A 127 -9.49 -14.45 26.26
N PHE A 128 -8.77 -15.34 26.92
CA PHE A 128 -8.82 -15.52 28.37
C PHE A 128 -7.41 -15.50 28.97
N LYS A 129 -7.23 -14.69 30.01
CA LYS A 129 -5.97 -14.61 30.77
C LYS A 129 -6.24 -14.04 32.16
N ASP A 130 -5.54 -14.54 33.17
CA ASP A 130 -5.63 -14.06 34.56
C ASP A 130 -7.07 -13.99 35.11
N ASN A 131 -7.92 -14.98 34.76
CA ASN A 131 -9.35 -15.03 35.10
C ASN A 131 -10.23 -13.93 34.49
N VAL A 132 -9.76 -13.27 33.43
CA VAL A 132 -10.48 -12.22 32.71
C VAL A 132 -10.74 -12.66 31.27
N TYR A 133 -11.98 -12.48 30.81
CA TYR A 133 -12.37 -12.68 29.41
C TYR A 133 -12.33 -11.36 28.65
N TYR A 134 -11.74 -11.41 27.47
CA TYR A 134 -11.67 -10.30 26.53
C TYR A 134 -12.38 -10.71 25.24
N TYR A 135 -13.25 -9.84 24.77
CA TYR A 135 -13.90 -9.97 23.47
C TYR A 135 -13.15 -9.08 22.50
N VAL A 136 -12.80 -9.58 21.34
CA VAL A 136 -11.96 -8.85 20.38
C VAL A 136 -12.65 -8.81 19.03
N GLN A 137 -12.76 -7.61 18.48
CA GLN A 137 -13.16 -7.38 17.10
C GLN A 137 -11.96 -6.89 16.30
N VAL A 138 -11.66 -7.57 15.20
CA VAL A 138 -10.51 -7.33 14.34
C VAL A 138 -10.94 -6.63 13.05
N LYS A 139 -10.15 -5.64 12.64
CA LYS A 139 -10.28 -5.00 11.31
C LYS A 139 -8.94 -4.99 10.60
N THR A 140 -8.84 -5.78 9.53
CA THR A 140 -7.65 -5.84 8.70
C THR A 140 -7.72 -4.82 7.57
N THR A 141 -6.65 -4.07 7.38
CA THR A 141 -6.54 -3.04 6.35
C THR A 141 -5.10 -2.92 5.85
N SER A 142 -4.87 -2.18 4.77
CA SER A 142 -3.53 -1.86 4.28
C SER A 142 -3.21 -0.38 4.47
N ILE A 143 -1.95 -0.06 4.67
CA ILE A 143 -1.49 1.33 4.71
C ILE A 143 -1.49 1.89 3.30
N LYS A 144 -2.20 3.01 3.12
CA LYS A 144 -2.24 3.76 1.85
C LYS A 144 -1.81 5.19 2.12
N ASP A 145 -0.76 5.64 1.43
CA ASP A 145 -0.20 6.99 1.56
C ASP A 145 0.10 7.39 3.02
N GLY A 146 0.67 6.47 3.80
CA GLY A 146 0.99 6.70 5.22
C GLY A 146 -0.24 6.80 6.13
N ARG A 147 -1.41 6.34 5.67
CA ARG A 147 -2.68 6.41 6.40
C ARG A 147 -3.34 5.04 6.53
N ILE A 148 -4.02 4.87 7.64
CA ILE A 148 -4.80 3.69 7.99
C ILE A 148 -6.26 4.11 8.14
N TYR A 149 -7.15 3.32 7.55
CA TYR A 149 -8.59 3.51 7.62
C TYR A 149 -9.26 2.21 8.05
N ALA A 150 -10.08 2.29 9.10
CA ALA A 150 -10.91 1.20 9.56
C ALA A 150 -12.32 1.71 9.91
N GLN A 151 -13.32 0.85 9.73
CA GLN A 151 -14.70 1.15 10.07
C GLN A 151 -15.29 0.06 10.95
N ILE A 152 -16.04 0.50 11.95
CA ILE A 152 -16.80 -0.36 12.86
C ILE A 152 -18.28 -0.03 12.63
N ASN A 153 -19.12 -1.05 12.48
CA ASN A 153 -20.56 -0.84 12.40
C ASN A 153 -21.08 -0.21 13.71
N LEU A 154 -21.92 0.82 13.59
CA LEU A 154 -22.35 1.60 14.75
C LEU A 154 -23.23 0.80 15.71
N ASP A 155 -24.13 -0.03 15.21
CA ASP A 155 -25.01 -0.85 16.05
C ASP A 155 -24.19 -1.86 16.86
N ARG A 156 -23.22 -2.51 16.21
CA ARG A 156 -22.26 -3.41 16.87
C ARG A 156 -21.43 -2.66 17.91
N PHE A 157 -20.96 -1.46 17.60
CA PHE A 157 -20.22 -0.63 18.55
C PHE A 157 -21.06 -0.32 19.80
N ASN A 158 -22.30 0.14 19.62
CA ASN A 158 -23.20 0.48 20.72
C ASN A 158 -23.58 -0.75 21.57
N GLN A 159 -23.82 -1.91 20.94
CA GLN A 159 -24.16 -3.16 21.61
C GLN A 159 -23.08 -3.61 22.62
N TYR A 160 -21.80 -3.42 22.27
CA TYR A 160 -20.68 -3.91 23.06
C TYR A 160 -20.00 -2.84 23.94
N MET A 161 -20.55 -1.62 24.03
CA MET A 161 -20.06 -0.59 24.96
C MET A 161 -19.95 -1.05 26.43
N PRO A 162 -20.91 -1.83 26.98
CA PRO A 162 -20.81 -2.30 28.38
C PRO A 162 -19.85 -3.48 28.56
N VAL A 163 -19.43 -4.13 27.48
CA VAL A 163 -18.64 -5.35 27.48
C VAL A 163 -17.14 -5.01 27.41
N GLN A 164 -16.27 -5.89 27.92
CA GLN A 164 -14.81 -5.76 27.78
C GLN A 164 -14.35 -6.05 26.33
N MET A 165 -14.94 -5.35 25.36
CA MET A 165 -14.56 -5.41 23.96
C MET A 165 -13.18 -4.74 23.75
N ARG A 166 -12.43 -5.23 22.77
CA ARG A 166 -11.19 -4.65 22.25
C ARG A 166 -11.28 -4.59 20.74
N TYR A 167 -11.08 -3.41 20.19
CA TYR A 167 -11.03 -3.20 18.75
C TYR A 167 -9.59 -3.21 18.30
N VAL A 168 -9.19 -4.23 17.55
CA VAL A 168 -7.83 -4.39 17.06
C VAL A 168 -7.80 -4.13 15.55
N ILE A 169 -7.08 -3.09 15.15
CA ILE A 169 -6.82 -2.81 13.74
C ILE A 169 -5.48 -3.44 13.37
N VAL A 170 -5.50 -4.31 12.37
CA VAL A 170 -4.31 -4.91 11.77
C VAL A 170 -4.01 -4.16 10.48
N ALA A 171 -3.01 -3.29 10.50
CA ALA A 171 -2.58 -2.56 9.31
C ALA A 171 -1.38 -3.27 8.66
N ARG A 172 -1.59 -3.76 7.43
CA ARG A 172 -0.56 -4.41 6.61
C ARG A 172 0.25 -3.36 5.86
N TYR A 173 1.57 -3.51 5.87
CA TYR A 173 2.49 -2.66 5.13
C TYR A 173 3.65 -3.47 4.56
N ASN A 174 4.23 -2.97 3.47
CA ASN A 174 5.41 -3.56 2.86
C ASN A 174 6.65 -2.78 3.31
N ASP A 175 7.56 -3.47 3.99
CA ASP A 175 8.86 -2.94 4.39
C ASP A 175 9.94 -3.62 3.56
N LYS A 176 10.43 -2.91 2.53
CA LYS A 176 11.51 -3.37 1.64
C LYS A 176 11.25 -4.77 1.05
N GLY A 177 10.04 -5.02 0.57
CA GLY A 177 9.64 -6.30 -0.01
C GLY A 177 9.14 -7.33 1.01
N ILE A 178 9.20 -7.04 2.30
CA ILE A 178 8.69 -7.91 3.36
C ILE A 178 7.35 -7.37 3.84
N ASP A 179 6.29 -8.17 3.67
CA ASP A 179 4.98 -7.83 4.22
C ASP A 179 4.99 -7.99 5.74
N ARG A 180 4.54 -6.94 6.42
CA ARG A 180 4.48 -6.86 7.88
C ARG A 180 3.13 -6.36 8.35
N ASN A 181 2.85 -6.62 9.62
CA ASN A 181 1.67 -6.14 10.31
C ASN A 181 2.07 -5.12 11.38
N MET A 182 1.23 -4.12 11.58
CA MET A 182 1.22 -3.33 12.80
C MET A 182 -0.18 -3.37 13.40
N PHE A 183 -0.24 -3.25 14.72
CA PHE A 183 -1.44 -3.43 15.50
C PHE A 183 -1.78 -2.14 16.23
N PHE A 184 -3.06 -1.76 16.17
CA PHE A 184 -3.62 -0.72 17.03
C PHE A 184 -4.78 -1.30 17.82
N SER A 185 -4.71 -1.22 19.15
CA SER A 185 -5.75 -1.74 20.03
C SER A 185 -6.45 -0.62 20.78
N PHE A 186 -7.78 -0.61 20.74
CA PHE A 186 -8.59 0.39 21.41
C PHE A 186 -9.69 -0.26 22.26
N THR A 187 -9.97 0.36 23.40
CA THR A 187 -11.16 0.09 24.20
C THR A 187 -12.36 0.90 23.66
N PRO A 188 -13.60 0.44 23.93
CA PRO A 188 -14.81 1.24 23.77
C PRO A 188 -14.67 2.67 24.27
N GLN A 189 -14.14 2.84 25.48
CA GLN A 189 -13.99 4.13 26.15
C GLN A 189 -13.01 5.04 25.43
N GLN A 190 -11.88 4.51 24.94
CA GLN A 190 -10.92 5.30 24.16
C GLN A 190 -11.51 5.78 22.83
N ILE A 191 -12.31 4.94 22.17
CA ILE A 191 -12.99 5.31 20.92
C ILE A 191 -14.05 6.38 21.22
N ASP A 192 -14.88 6.18 22.24
CA ASP A 192 -15.93 7.13 22.63
C ASP A 192 -15.34 8.50 23.04
N GLU A 193 -14.27 8.51 23.84
CA GLU A 193 -13.55 9.71 24.20
C GLU A 193 -12.95 10.42 22.97
N ALA A 194 -12.43 9.67 22.00
CA ALA A 194 -11.91 10.24 20.76
C ALA A 194 -13.02 10.76 19.83
N ILE A 195 -14.21 10.16 19.85
CA ILE A 195 -15.41 10.69 19.18
C ILE A 195 -15.82 12.02 19.82
N TYR A 196 -15.93 12.06 21.15
CA TYR A 196 -16.27 13.28 21.90
C TYR A 196 -15.28 14.43 21.60
N ASN A 197 -13.98 14.10 21.55
CA ASN A 197 -12.92 15.04 21.22
C ASN A 197 -12.79 15.33 19.71
N ARG A 198 -13.69 14.83 18.86
CA ARG A 198 -13.71 15.02 17.40
C ARG A 198 -12.42 14.57 16.69
N CYS A 199 -11.78 13.55 17.22
CA CYS A 199 -10.62 12.88 16.64
C CYS A 199 -11.02 11.60 15.87
N ILE A 200 -12.23 11.11 16.06
CA ILE A 200 -12.85 9.99 15.34
C ILE A 200 -14.23 10.44 14.85
N LYS A 201 -14.57 10.12 13.60
CA LYS A 201 -15.88 10.45 13.03
C LYS A 201 -16.90 9.36 13.39
N LYS A 202 -18.00 9.76 14.02
CA LYS A 202 -19.22 8.94 14.17
C LYS A 202 -20.22 9.33 13.08
N GLY A 203 -20.38 8.47 12.08
CA GLY A 203 -21.39 8.62 11.03
C GLY A 203 -22.72 7.97 11.42
N GLU A 204 -23.67 7.94 10.48
CA GLU A 204 -25.00 7.35 10.71
C GLU A 204 -24.94 5.84 10.99
N ASN A 205 -24.13 5.10 10.24
CA ASN A 205 -24.06 3.63 10.32
C ASN A 205 -22.71 3.10 10.79
N SER A 206 -21.71 3.96 11.00
CA SER A 206 -20.35 3.53 11.34
C SER A 206 -19.56 4.51 12.19
N VAL A 207 -18.62 3.95 12.94
CA VAL A 207 -17.51 4.68 13.58
C VAL A 207 -16.27 4.52 12.70
N SER A 208 -15.74 5.63 12.19
CA SER A 208 -14.61 5.66 11.26
C SER A 208 -13.31 6.02 11.98
N ILE A 209 -12.43 5.04 12.15
CA ILE A 209 -11.12 5.21 12.76
C ILE A 209 -10.10 5.51 11.66
N LYS A 210 -9.46 6.67 11.75
CA LYS A 210 -8.43 7.12 10.81
C LYS A 210 -7.15 7.41 11.58
N ILE A 211 -6.06 6.80 11.14
CA ILE A 211 -4.74 6.99 11.76
C ILE A 211 -3.77 7.47 10.69
N ARG A 212 -2.96 8.48 11.03
CA ARG A 212 -1.84 8.96 10.22
C ARG A 212 -0.58 9.01 11.07
N PHE A 213 0.57 8.95 10.43
CA PHE A 213 1.86 9.10 11.11
C PHE A 213 2.36 10.53 10.96
N ASN A 214 2.97 11.07 12.01
CA ASN A 214 3.65 12.35 11.93
C ASN A 214 4.93 12.20 11.11
N ASP A 215 5.14 13.03 10.09
CA ASP A 215 6.28 12.93 9.18
C ASP A 215 7.66 13.09 9.87
N LYS A 216 7.69 13.79 11.02
CA LYS A 216 8.93 14.05 11.76
C LYS A 216 9.18 13.03 12.87
N SER A 217 8.19 12.81 13.74
CA SER A 217 8.37 11.93 14.90
C SER A 217 8.08 10.46 14.59
N GLY A 218 7.32 10.17 13.52
CA GLY A 218 6.83 8.83 13.23
C GLY A 218 5.70 8.38 14.15
N ASP A 219 5.22 9.24 15.06
CA ASP A 219 4.17 8.89 16.01
C ASP A 219 2.80 8.81 15.31
N PRO A 220 1.94 7.84 15.68
CA PRO A 220 0.60 7.74 15.14
C PRO A 220 -0.39 8.69 15.84
N TYR A 221 -1.28 9.26 15.04
CA TYR A 221 -2.36 10.14 15.46
C TYR A 221 -3.69 9.69 14.89
N LEU A 222 -4.70 9.58 15.77
CA LEU A 222 -6.10 9.60 15.36
C LEU A 222 -6.43 10.98 14.79
N TYR A 223 -7.20 11.03 13.71
CA TYR A 223 -7.58 12.31 13.11
C TYR A 223 -9.00 12.35 12.53
N ASP A 224 -9.68 13.47 12.78
CA ASP A 224 -10.86 13.93 12.05
C ASP A 224 -10.86 15.46 11.96
N GLU A 225 -11.76 16.16 12.66
CA GLU A 225 -11.66 17.62 12.82
C GLU A 225 -10.47 18.02 13.71
N LYS A 226 -10.15 17.18 14.68
CA LYS A 226 -9.02 17.32 15.60
C LYS A 226 -8.14 16.07 15.54
N GLU A 227 -7.00 16.17 16.21
CA GLU A 227 -6.01 15.10 16.26
C GLU A 227 -5.66 14.74 17.69
N LYS A 228 -5.44 13.43 17.92
CA LYS A 228 -5.01 12.90 19.21
C LYS A 228 -3.93 11.86 18.98
N ASN A 229 -2.80 12.02 19.67
CA ASN A 229 -1.73 11.02 19.66
C ASN A 229 -2.27 9.67 20.16
N CYS A 230 -1.99 8.59 19.45
CA CYS A 230 -2.41 7.24 19.81
C CYS A 230 -1.22 6.26 19.87
N SER A 231 -0.02 6.76 20.16
CA SER A 231 1.21 5.94 20.26
C SER A 231 1.07 4.87 21.34
N TRP A 232 0.35 5.17 22.42
CA TRP A 232 0.07 4.19 23.46
C TRP A 232 -0.69 2.97 22.93
N ASN A 233 -1.54 3.12 21.90
CA ASN A 233 -2.34 2.05 21.33
C ASN A 233 -1.58 1.22 20.29
N TRP A 234 -0.39 1.65 19.87
CA TRP A 234 0.37 1.10 18.77
C TRP A 234 1.35 0.01 19.23
N ASN A 235 1.28 -1.17 18.62
CA ASN A 235 2.20 -2.30 18.81
C ASN A 235 2.49 -2.62 20.30
N ARG A 236 1.48 -2.53 21.15
CA ARG A 236 1.63 -2.86 22.57
C ARG A 236 1.98 -4.34 22.72
N LYS A 237 2.96 -4.62 23.57
CA LYS A 237 3.31 -6.00 23.96
C LYS A 237 2.14 -6.73 24.60
N ASP A 238 1.35 -6.04 25.42
CA ASP A 238 0.06 -6.54 25.88
C ASP A 238 -1.04 -5.78 25.14
N MET A 239 -1.61 -6.43 24.13
CA MET A 239 -2.56 -5.83 23.20
C MET A 239 -3.93 -5.59 23.84
N LEU A 240 -4.30 -6.31 24.91
CA LEU A 240 -5.65 -6.25 25.49
C LEU A 240 -5.72 -5.52 26.84
N LYS A 241 -4.58 -5.17 27.45
CA LYS A 241 -4.50 -4.27 28.62
C LYS A 241 -4.29 -2.81 28.22
#